data_AF-A0A7Y8NXI1-F1
#
_entry.id   AF-A0A7Y8NXI1-F1
#
_cell.length_a   1.000
_cell.length_b   1.000
_cell.length_c   1.000
_cell.angle_alpha   90.00
_cell.angle_beta   90.00
_cell.angle_gamma   90.00
#
_symmetry.space_group_name_H-M   'P 1'
#
loop_
_entity.id
_entity.type
_entity.pdbx_description
1 polymer ?
#
loop_
_entity_poly.entity_id
_entity_poly.type
_entity_poly.pdbx_seq_one_letter_code
_entity_poly.pdbx_strand_id
1 'polypeptide(L)'
;MASEQKSYDEGTTWIDERFLYEADYSFHNGCWEPSAIQLPNGEIQLFFANEGDYLSSDEQNISLLRSADNGLTWSKKREIVSFRSGSRDGMPSPILLQNGIDLVFSIEDNGYSNFKPYIIRSTVANNWASTVEATSPDKNYALIEPIADNIYAGAPFLRQLKTGQTILSYQGTEGQTNSIDFAEMRVVIGDNQARNFTKKLFLLLLLQTSRDCGIALRYYQIIPSLL
;
A
#
# COMPACT_ATOMS: atom_id res chain seq x y z
N MET A 1 -11.60 2.94 11.49
CA MET A 1 -10.91 4.07 12.16
C MET A 1 -9.40 3.95 11.94
N ALA A 2 -8.70 5.07 11.82
CA ALA A 2 -7.24 5.14 11.79
C ALA A 2 -6.73 5.95 12.99
N SER A 3 -5.74 5.41 13.70
CA SER A 3 -5.03 6.08 14.79
C SER A 3 -3.51 5.91 14.65
N GLU A 4 -2.76 6.82 15.27
CA GLU A 4 -1.30 6.78 15.40
C GLU A 4 -0.93 6.58 16.86
N GLN A 5 0.12 5.79 17.11
CA GLN A 5 0.82 5.72 18.40
C GLN A 5 2.33 5.80 18.14
N LYS A 6 3.08 6.34 19.10
CA LYS A 6 4.54 6.52 18.98
C LYS A 6 5.30 5.73 20.02
N SER A 7 6.47 5.25 19.62
CA SER A 7 7.47 4.70 20.52
C SER A 7 8.69 5.61 20.57
N TYR A 8 9.21 5.80 21.78
CA TYR A 8 10.44 6.54 22.05
C TYR A 8 11.54 5.62 22.63
N ASP A 9 11.30 4.31 22.62
CA ASP A 9 12.09 3.27 23.28
C ASP A 9 12.20 2.01 22.39
N GLU A 10 12.45 2.24 21.11
CA GLU A 10 12.74 1.20 20.11
C GLU A 10 11.63 0.15 19.93
N GLY A 11 10.38 0.56 20.14
CA GLY A 11 9.18 -0.25 19.98
C GLY A 11 8.76 -1.02 21.23
N THR A 12 9.39 -0.76 22.38
CA THR A 12 9.07 -1.42 23.65
C THR A 12 7.74 -0.93 24.22
N THR A 13 7.49 0.38 24.19
CA THR A 13 6.22 0.99 24.61
C THR A 13 5.66 1.91 23.53
N TRP A 14 4.34 2.07 23.58
CA TRP A 14 3.55 2.86 22.64
C TRP A 14 2.66 3.80 23.42
N ILE A 15 2.85 5.09 23.21
CA ILE A 15 2.13 6.16 23.89
C ILE A 15 1.60 7.18 22.88
N ASP A 16 0.93 8.23 23.38
CA ASP A 16 0.39 9.33 22.58
C ASP A 16 -0.60 8.90 21.48
N GLU A 17 -1.55 8.01 21.82
CA GLU A 17 -2.57 7.61 20.86
C GLU A 17 -3.38 8.80 20.34
N ARG A 18 -3.42 8.93 19.01
CA ARG A 18 -4.10 10.00 18.31
C ARG A 18 -5.03 9.45 17.27
N PHE A 19 -6.26 9.92 17.33
CA PHE A 19 -7.24 9.65 16.31
C PHE A 19 -6.96 10.49 15.05
N LEU A 20 -6.88 9.82 13.90
CA LEU A 20 -6.58 10.47 12.62
C LEU A 20 -7.80 10.51 11.70
N TYR A 21 -8.58 9.42 11.65
CA TYR A 21 -9.70 9.30 10.73
C TYR A 21 -10.78 8.36 11.25
N GLU A 22 -12.04 8.79 11.12
CA GLU A 22 -13.21 7.96 11.39
C GLU A 22 -13.69 7.27 10.13
N ALA A 23 -13.75 5.96 10.20
CA ALA A 23 -14.53 5.13 9.28
C ALA A 23 -15.54 4.36 10.15
N ASP A 24 -16.64 3.93 9.56
CA ASP A 24 -17.61 3.09 10.24
C ASP A 24 -17.08 1.67 10.41
N TYR A 25 -17.79 0.85 11.18
CA TYR A 25 -17.53 -0.59 11.34
C TYR A 25 -18.13 -1.44 10.22
N SER A 26 -18.91 -0.84 9.30
CA SER A 26 -19.55 -1.53 8.18
C SER A 26 -18.63 -1.56 6.95
N PHE A 27 -18.74 -2.63 6.15
CA PHE A 27 -17.94 -2.84 4.93
C PHE A 27 -18.23 -1.83 3.80
N HIS A 28 -19.15 -0.88 4.03
CA HIS A 28 -19.52 0.18 3.08
C HIS A 28 -19.00 1.56 3.51
N ASN A 29 -18.21 1.63 4.58
CA ASN A 29 -17.57 2.86 5.06
C ASN A 29 -16.29 2.54 5.84
N GLY A 30 -15.45 1.67 5.30
CA GLY A 30 -14.22 1.28 5.93
C GLY A 30 -13.01 2.14 5.55
N CYS A 31 -12.01 2.15 6.44
CA CYS A 31 -10.66 2.54 6.11
C CYS A 31 -9.70 1.40 6.46
N TRP A 32 -8.82 1.06 5.53
CA TRP A 32 -8.09 -0.21 5.57
C TRP A 32 -6.61 -0.01 5.22
N GLU A 33 -5.81 -0.98 5.67
CA GLU A 33 -4.38 -1.14 5.36
C GLU A 33 -3.53 0.14 5.37
N PRO A 34 -3.44 0.86 6.51
CA PRO A 34 -2.61 2.06 6.59
C PRO A 34 -1.13 1.75 6.35
N SER A 35 -0.47 2.58 5.56
CA SER A 35 0.96 2.49 5.28
C SER A 35 1.59 3.87 5.16
N ALA A 36 2.78 4.05 5.73
CA ALA A 36 3.40 5.37 5.82
C ALA A 36 4.85 5.40 5.31
N ILE A 37 5.23 6.56 4.78
CA ILE A 37 6.62 6.91 4.45
C ILE A 37 6.94 8.28 5.05
N GLN A 38 8.23 8.53 5.30
CA GLN A 38 8.74 9.85 5.62
C GLN A 38 9.62 10.35 4.48
N LEU A 39 9.34 11.55 4.00
CA LEU A 39 10.10 12.22 2.95
C LEU A 39 11.39 12.86 3.50
N PRO A 40 12.37 13.20 2.64
CA PRO A 40 13.64 13.80 3.07
C PRO A 40 13.49 15.15 3.80
N ASN A 41 12.39 15.87 3.56
CA ASN A 41 12.08 17.12 4.25
C ASN A 41 11.42 16.91 5.63
N GLY A 42 11.23 15.65 6.06
CA GLY A 42 10.60 15.29 7.32
C GLY A 42 9.08 15.07 7.26
N GLU A 43 8.42 15.38 6.13
CA GLU A 43 6.99 15.15 5.96
C GLU A 43 6.67 13.66 6.06
N ILE A 44 5.74 13.29 6.94
CA ILE A 44 5.18 11.94 7.03
C ILE A 44 3.91 11.91 6.18
N GLN A 45 3.80 10.88 5.34
CA GLN A 45 2.65 10.60 4.50
C GLN A 45 2.04 9.28 4.92
N LEU A 46 0.76 9.30 5.30
CA LEU A 46 -0.02 8.13 5.68
C LEU A 46 -1.07 7.83 4.61
N PHE A 47 -0.87 6.73 3.89
CA PHE A 47 -1.76 6.23 2.85
C PHE A 47 -2.69 5.17 3.45
N PHE A 48 -3.94 5.11 3.00
CA PHE A 48 -4.89 4.06 3.39
C PHE A 48 -5.97 3.90 2.32
N ALA A 49 -6.52 2.70 2.22
CA ALA A 49 -7.68 2.44 1.36
C ALA A 49 -8.95 2.96 2.04
N ASN A 50 -9.80 3.69 1.31
CA ASN A 50 -10.92 4.43 1.88
C ASN A 50 -12.19 4.29 1.04
N GLU A 51 -13.26 3.84 1.67
CA GLU A 51 -14.60 3.70 1.08
C GLU A 51 -15.53 4.86 1.48
N GLY A 52 -15.13 5.69 2.45
CA GLY A 52 -16.01 6.69 3.06
C GLY A 52 -16.50 7.80 2.13
N ASP A 53 -15.87 7.95 0.96
CA ASP A 53 -16.32 8.87 -0.10
C ASP A 53 -17.42 8.26 -1.00
N TYR A 54 -17.66 6.95 -0.91
CA TYR A 54 -18.46 6.17 -1.85
C TYR A 54 -19.49 5.26 -1.16
N LEU A 55 -20.23 5.79 -0.18
CA LEU A 55 -21.19 5.04 0.64
C LEU A 55 -22.36 4.39 -0.12
N SER A 56 -22.55 4.75 -1.40
CA SER A 56 -23.60 4.23 -2.27
C SER A 56 -23.09 3.30 -3.37
N SER A 57 -21.80 2.94 -3.35
CA SER A 57 -21.18 2.00 -4.27
C SER A 57 -20.15 1.14 -3.52
N ASP A 58 -19.54 0.19 -4.23
CA ASP A 58 -18.44 -0.63 -3.69
C ASP A 58 -17.06 -0.02 -4.00
N GLU A 59 -17.01 1.26 -4.39
CA GLU A 59 -15.79 1.95 -4.80
C GLU A 59 -14.87 2.23 -3.61
N GLN A 60 -13.56 2.26 -3.90
CA GLN A 60 -12.53 2.51 -2.90
C GLN A 60 -11.39 3.32 -3.54
N ASN A 61 -10.91 4.34 -2.82
CA ASN A 61 -9.76 5.14 -3.21
C ASN A 61 -8.56 4.91 -2.29
N ILE A 62 -7.39 5.39 -2.72
CA ILE A 62 -6.27 5.61 -1.79
C ILE A 62 -6.31 7.06 -1.31
N SER A 63 -6.54 7.21 -0.01
CA SER A 63 -6.50 8.49 0.70
C SER A 63 -5.14 8.71 1.36
N LEU A 64 -4.76 9.98 1.51
CA LEU A 64 -3.51 10.43 2.11
C LEU A 64 -3.77 11.46 3.21
N LEU A 65 -3.12 11.28 4.35
CA LEU A 65 -2.95 12.29 5.40
C LEU A 65 -1.47 12.64 5.56
N ARG A 66 -1.17 13.90 5.90
CA ARG A 66 0.20 14.41 6.00
C ARG A 66 0.49 14.98 7.37
N SER A 67 1.73 14.84 7.82
CA SER A 67 2.26 15.55 8.97
C SER A 67 3.60 16.20 8.62
N ALA A 68 3.75 17.49 8.92
CA ALA A 68 4.97 18.26 8.69
C ALA A 68 5.84 18.42 9.95
N ASP A 69 5.40 17.85 11.07
CA ASP A 69 5.96 18.07 12.40
C ASP A 69 6.17 16.73 13.14
N ASN A 70 6.63 15.71 12.40
CA ASN A 70 6.93 14.37 12.91
C ASN A 70 5.73 13.70 13.61
N GLY A 71 4.54 13.81 13.02
CA GLY A 71 3.29 13.25 13.55
C GLY A 71 2.71 14.04 14.71
N LEU A 72 3.14 15.28 14.97
CA LEU A 72 2.59 16.09 16.06
C LEU A 72 1.20 16.65 15.70
N THR A 73 0.99 16.98 14.44
CA THR A 73 -0.31 17.33 13.86
C THR A 73 -0.44 16.70 12.47
N TRP A 74 -1.68 16.51 12.05
CA TRP A 74 -2.03 15.92 10.77
C TRP A 74 -2.93 16.85 9.95
N SER A 75 -2.91 16.69 8.63
CA SER A 75 -3.77 17.43 7.71
C SER A 75 -5.24 17.21 8.07
N LYS A 76 -6.01 18.30 8.18
CA LYS A 76 -7.45 18.24 8.53
C LYS A 76 -8.30 17.59 7.44
N LYS A 77 -7.86 17.72 6.19
CA LYS A 77 -8.49 17.10 5.03
C LYS A 77 -7.57 15.98 4.54
N ARG A 78 -8.20 14.86 4.21
CA ARG A 78 -7.58 13.79 3.41
C ARG A 78 -7.49 14.25 1.96
N GLU A 79 -6.47 13.79 1.27
CA GLU A 79 -6.30 13.93 -0.18
C GLU A 79 -6.55 12.57 -0.84
N ILE A 80 -7.21 12.53 -1.99
CA ILE A 80 -7.32 11.30 -2.78
C ILE A 80 -6.15 11.28 -3.74
N VAL A 81 -5.29 10.26 -3.67
CA VAL A 81 -4.06 10.18 -4.45
C VAL A 81 -4.11 9.13 -5.55
N SER A 82 -5.00 8.14 -5.45
CA SER A 82 -5.30 7.18 -6.52
C SER A 82 -6.78 6.82 -6.51
N PHE A 83 -7.37 6.78 -7.70
CA PHE A 83 -8.74 6.36 -7.87
C PHE A 83 -8.99 5.73 -9.25
N ARG A 84 -9.93 4.79 -9.31
CA ARG A 84 -10.55 4.32 -10.55
C ARG A 84 -12.05 4.23 -10.31
N SER A 85 -12.82 5.02 -11.05
CA SER A 85 -14.28 4.97 -10.94
C SER A 85 -14.83 3.58 -11.29
N GLY A 86 -15.79 3.12 -10.48
CA GLY A 86 -16.41 1.81 -10.55
C GLY A 86 -15.52 0.68 -10.02
N SER A 87 -14.44 1.00 -9.29
CA SER A 87 -13.43 0.02 -8.89
C SER A 87 -12.86 0.34 -7.51
N ARG A 88 -12.00 -0.57 -7.04
CA ARG A 88 -11.37 -0.51 -5.72
C ARG A 88 -9.86 -0.44 -5.88
N ASP A 89 -9.29 0.69 -5.48
CA ASP A 89 -7.85 0.81 -5.22
C ASP A 89 -7.60 0.49 -3.74
N GLY A 90 -6.83 -0.56 -3.45
CA GLY A 90 -6.61 -1.06 -2.08
C GLY A 90 -5.15 -1.37 -1.75
N MET A 91 -4.88 -1.68 -0.48
CA MET A 91 -3.57 -2.16 0.02
C MET A 91 -2.34 -1.34 -0.44
N PRO A 92 -2.29 -0.02 -0.15
CA PRO A 92 -1.19 0.81 -0.60
C PRO A 92 0.14 0.40 0.06
N SER A 93 1.19 0.23 -0.76
CA SER A 93 2.56 -0.01 -0.28
C SER A 93 3.53 1.03 -0.84
N PRO A 94 3.67 2.20 -0.17
CA PRO A 94 4.52 3.30 -0.60
C PRO A 94 6.01 3.10 -0.31
N ILE A 95 6.85 3.59 -1.22
CA ILE A 95 8.29 3.77 -1.05
C ILE A 95 8.76 5.07 -1.73
N LEU A 96 9.79 5.69 -1.16
CA LEU A 96 10.67 6.61 -1.88
C LEU A 96 11.77 5.78 -2.53
N LEU A 97 11.95 5.91 -3.85
CA LEU A 97 13.02 5.24 -4.55
C LEU A 97 14.39 5.84 -4.18
N GLN A 98 15.45 5.04 -4.27
CA GLN A 98 16.82 5.42 -3.92
C GLN A 98 17.38 6.61 -4.69
N ASN A 99 16.77 6.99 -5.81
CA ASN A 99 17.12 8.22 -6.51
C ASN A 99 16.70 9.49 -5.74
N GLY A 100 15.93 9.37 -4.66
CA GLY A 100 15.50 10.47 -3.80
C GLY A 100 14.46 11.40 -4.45
N ILE A 101 13.95 11.04 -5.63
CA ILE A 101 13.08 11.88 -6.45
C ILE A 101 11.72 11.21 -6.64
N ASP A 102 11.70 9.91 -6.95
CA ASP A 102 10.47 9.24 -7.34
C ASP A 102 9.74 8.64 -6.14
N LEU A 103 8.46 8.96 -6.03
CA LEU A 103 7.53 8.36 -5.08
C LEU A 103 6.68 7.35 -5.81
N VAL A 104 6.63 6.13 -5.32
CA VAL A 104 5.81 5.08 -5.90
C VAL A 104 5.10 4.31 -4.81
N PHE A 105 3.89 3.83 -5.10
CA PHE A 105 3.24 2.84 -4.27
C PHE A 105 2.58 1.78 -5.12
N SER A 106 2.59 0.54 -4.64
CA SER A 106 1.75 -0.51 -5.23
C SER A 106 0.34 -0.47 -4.65
N ILE A 107 -0.65 -0.85 -5.45
CA ILE A 107 -2.03 -1.09 -5.03
C ILE A 107 -2.58 -2.35 -5.67
N GLU A 108 -3.61 -2.94 -5.07
CA GLU A 108 -4.53 -3.78 -5.81
C GLU A 108 -5.61 -2.93 -6.49
N ASP A 109 -5.95 -3.25 -7.73
CA ASP A 109 -6.98 -2.58 -8.55
C ASP A 109 -7.80 -3.67 -9.27
N ASN A 110 -9.14 -3.62 -9.16
CA ASN A 110 -10.05 -4.62 -9.75
C ASN A 110 -10.78 -4.17 -11.03
N GLY A 111 -10.34 -3.09 -11.69
CA GLY A 111 -11.11 -2.43 -12.77
C GLY A 111 -11.39 -3.22 -14.04
N TYR A 112 -10.87 -4.45 -14.18
CA TYR A 112 -11.05 -5.30 -15.36
C TYR A 112 -11.69 -6.67 -15.07
N SER A 113 -11.74 -7.11 -13.81
CA SER A 113 -12.56 -8.24 -13.32
C SER A 113 -12.20 -8.57 -11.87
N ASN A 114 -10.95 -8.98 -11.64
CA ASN A 114 -10.43 -9.37 -10.34
C ASN A 114 -9.21 -8.51 -10.01
N PHE A 115 -8.81 -8.45 -8.74
CA PHE A 115 -7.68 -7.62 -8.32
C PHE A 115 -6.40 -7.96 -9.09
N LYS A 116 -5.66 -6.91 -9.44
CA LYS A 116 -4.35 -6.94 -10.08
C LYS A 116 -3.40 -5.95 -9.42
N PRO A 117 -2.09 -6.23 -9.40
CA PRO A 117 -1.13 -5.27 -8.88
C PRO A 117 -0.90 -4.14 -9.88
N TYR A 118 -1.04 -2.91 -9.41
CA TYR A 118 -0.68 -1.69 -10.14
C TYR A 118 0.39 -0.91 -9.36
N ILE A 119 1.15 -0.09 -10.08
CA ILE A 119 2.11 0.87 -9.54
C ILE A 119 1.60 2.28 -9.83
N ILE A 120 1.46 3.07 -8.77
CA ILE A 120 1.10 4.48 -8.81
C ILE A 120 2.34 5.33 -8.60
N ARG A 121 2.47 6.44 -9.33
CA ARG A 121 3.69 7.24 -9.39
C ARG A 121 3.45 8.72 -9.13
N SER A 122 4.43 9.35 -8.51
CA SER A 122 4.60 10.80 -8.41
C SER A 122 6.10 11.08 -8.18
N THR A 123 6.44 12.33 -7.91
CA THR A 123 7.79 12.74 -7.49
C THR A 123 7.70 13.51 -6.18
N VAL A 124 8.80 13.62 -5.44
CA VAL A 124 8.88 14.47 -4.24
C VAL A 124 8.47 15.92 -4.54
N ALA A 125 8.78 16.42 -5.74
CA ALA A 125 8.42 17.78 -6.15
C ALA A 125 6.93 17.93 -6.51
N ASN A 126 6.35 16.95 -7.21
CA ASN A 126 4.92 16.95 -7.53
C ASN A 126 4.05 16.65 -6.31
N ASN A 127 4.52 15.76 -5.43
CA ASN A 127 3.95 15.41 -4.15
C ASN A 127 2.44 15.12 -4.17
N TRP A 128 1.97 14.33 -5.13
CA TRP A 128 0.55 14.00 -5.31
C TRP A 128 -0.36 15.22 -5.53
N ALA A 129 0.12 16.24 -6.26
CA ALA A 129 -0.64 17.47 -6.53
C ALA A 129 -2.00 17.25 -7.23
N SER A 130 -2.22 16.08 -7.84
CA SER A 130 -3.48 15.67 -8.43
C SER A 130 -3.68 14.17 -8.24
N THR A 131 -4.94 13.75 -8.15
CA THR A 131 -5.33 12.33 -8.11
C THR A 131 -4.80 11.58 -9.33
N VAL A 132 -4.21 10.40 -9.11
CA VAL A 132 -3.85 9.48 -10.20
C VAL A 132 -5.08 8.65 -10.59
N GLU A 133 -5.77 9.11 -11.63
CA GLU A 133 -6.97 8.47 -12.18
C GLU A 133 -6.66 7.23 -13.04
N ALA A 134 -7.71 6.46 -13.37
CA ALA A 134 -7.68 5.23 -14.16
C ALA A 134 -6.87 5.30 -15.47
N THR A 135 -6.95 6.44 -16.18
CA THR A 135 -6.29 6.68 -17.48
C THR A 135 -4.96 7.42 -17.36
N SER A 136 -4.54 7.76 -16.14
CA SER A 136 -3.29 8.47 -15.90
C SER A 136 -2.09 7.63 -16.38
N PRO A 137 -1.09 8.24 -17.05
CA PRO A 137 0.16 7.56 -17.36
C PRO A 137 0.92 7.13 -16.10
N ASP A 138 0.57 7.66 -14.93
CA ASP A 138 1.18 7.37 -13.64
C ASP A 138 0.51 6.21 -12.89
N LYS A 139 -0.56 5.60 -13.43
CA LYS A 139 -1.13 4.32 -12.97
C LYS A 139 -0.80 3.22 -13.98
N ASN A 140 0.11 2.32 -13.62
CA ASN A 140 0.59 1.29 -14.53
C ASN A 140 0.35 -0.12 -13.98
N TYR A 141 -0.13 -1.03 -14.82
CA TYR A 141 -0.13 -2.46 -14.50
C TYR A 141 1.31 -2.90 -14.18
N ALA A 142 1.50 -3.65 -13.09
CA ALA A 142 2.84 -3.87 -12.57
C ALA A 142 3.65 -4.89 -13.38
N LEU A 143 3.04 -5.98 -13.83
CA LEU A 143 3.75 -7.14 -14.38
C LEU A 143 4.00 -6.99 -15.89
N ILE A 144 5.18 -7.40 -16.37
CA ILE A 144 5.45 -7.47 -17.81
C ILE A 144 4.56 -8.52 -18.49
N GLU A 145 4.42 -9.68 -17.86
CA GLU A 145 3.61 -10.78 -18.35
C GLU A 145 2.22 -10.66 -17.70
N PRO A 146 1.20 -10.19 -18.44
CA PRO A 146 -0.12 -9.98 -17.87
C PRO A 146 -0.74 -11.30 -17.43
N ILE A 147 -1.34 -11.27 -16.25
CA ILE A 147 -2.20 -12.32 -15.73
C ILE A 147 -3.61 -12.06 -16.28
N ALA A 148 -4.31 -13.12 -16.68
CA ALA A 148 -5.70 -13.02 -17.15
C ALA A 148 -6.60 -12.31 -16.12
N ASP A 149 -7.51 -11.47 -16.60
CA ASP A 149 -8.28 -10.53 -15.77
C ASP A 149 -9.08 -11.20 -14.65
N ASN A 150 -9.59 -12.41 -14.91
CA ASN A 150 -10.40 -13.18 -13.97
C ASN A 150 -9.58 -13.85 -12.84
N ILE A 151 -8.27 -14.04 -13.03
CA ILE A 151 -7.39 -14.70 -12.05
C ILE A 151 -7.02 -13.72 -10.95
N TYR A 152 -7.20 -14.08 -9.68
CA TYR A 152 -6.86 -13.21 -8.55
C TYR A 152 -5.35 -12.96 -8.46
N ALA A 153 -4.97 -11.69 -8.33
CA ALA A 153 -3.60 -11.24 -8.05
C ALA A 153 -3.63 -9.95 -7.20
N GLY A 154 -3.95 -10.07 -5.92
CA GLY A 154 -4.15 -8.93 -5.00
C GLY A 154 -3.05 -8.80 -3.93
N ALA A 155 -3.30 -7.95 -2.95
CA ALA A 155 -2.44 -7.71 -1.79
C ALA A 155 -0.95 -7.45 -2.11
N PRO A 156 -0.63 -6.47 -2.96
CA PRO A 156 0.74 -6.21 -3.32
C PRO A 156 1.54 -5.52 -2.20
N PHE A 157 2.82 -5.85 -2.13
CA PHE A 157 3.77 -5.20 -1.24
C PHE A 157 5.06 -4.91 -1.98
N LEU A 158 5.51 -3.65 -1.89
CA LEU A 158 6.61 -3.13 -2.69
C LEU A 158 7.79 -2.72 -1.80
N ARG A 159 8.99 -3.13 -2.20
CA ARG A 159 10.26 -2.69 -1.58
C ARG A 159 11.36 -2.53 -2.63
N GLN A 160 12.35 -1.70 -2.32
CA GLN A 160 13.58 -1.60 -3.10
C GLN A 160 14.76 -2.20 -2.32
N LEU A 161 15.53 -3.06 -2.99
CA LEU A 161 16.75 -3.65 -2.45
C LEU A 161 17.89 -2.63 -2.46
N LYS A 162 18.88 -2.80 -1.58
CA LYS A 162 20.10 -1.99 -1.57
C LYS A 162 20.89 -2.01 -2.89
N THR A 163 20.68 -3.05 -3.69
CA THR A 163 21.26 -3.22 -5.03
C THR A 163 20.54 -2.42 -6.12
N GLY A 164 19.44 -1.74 -5.77
CA GLY A 164 18.66 -0.88 -6.64
C GLY A 164 17.41 -1.54 -7.21
N GLN A 165 17.37 -2.86 -7.42
CA GLN A 165 16.16 -3.52 -7.93
C GLN A 165 14.97 -3.39 -6.96
N THR A 166 13.76 -3.33 -7.50
CA THR A 166 12.54 -3.44 -6.71
C THR A 166 12.04 -4.87 -6.64
N ILE A 167 11.45 -5.25 -5.52
CA ILE A 167 10.70 -6.49 -5.35
C ILE A 167 9.24 -6.12 -5.11
N LEU A 168 8.35 -6.81 -5.82
CA LEU A 168 6.92 -6.79 -5.58
C LEU A 168 6.49 -8.20 -5.20
N SER A 169 5.87 -8.36 -4.04
CA SER A 169 5.13 -9.58 -3.72
C SER A 169 3.64 -9.34 -3.89
N TYR A 170 2.87 -10.37 -4.23
CA TYR A 170 1.41 -10.33 -4.30
C TYR A 170 0.83 -11.72 -4.02
N GLN A 171 -0.44 -11.79 -3.62
CA GLN A 171 -1.17 -13.05 -3.49
C GLN A 171 -1.79 -13.41 -4.83
N GLY A 172 -1.49 -14.60 -5.36
CA GLY A 172 -1.87 -14.98 -6.72
C GLY A 172 -2.34 -16.42 -6.86
N THR A 173 -3.43 -16.62 -7.60
CA THR A 173 -4.04 -17.94 -7.86
C THR A 173 -3.61 -18.53 -9.22
N GLU A 174 -2.59 -17.98 -9.89
CA GLU A 174 -2.15 -18.48 -11.19
C GLU A 174 -1.71 -19.96 -11.12
N GLY A 175 -2.37 -20.82 -11.89
CA GLY A 175 -2.08 -22.26 -11.88
C GLY A 175 -2.70 -23.02 -10.70
N GLN A 176 -3.48 -22.35 -9.86
CA GLN A 176 -4.24 -22.94 -8.74
C GLN A 176 -5.75 -22.82 -8.96
N THR A 177 -6.54 -23.38 -8.05
CA THR A 177 -7.98 -23.06 -7.97
C THR A 177 -8.13 -21.55 -7.77
N ASN A 178 -8.94 -20.89 -8.59
CA ASN A 178 -9.12 -19.44 -8.54
C ASN A 178 -10.04 -19.02 -7.38
N SER A 179 -9.55 -19.19 -6.16
CA SER A 179 -10.14 -18.72 -4.91
C SER A 179 -9.02 -18.26 -3.98
N ILE A 180 -9.27 -17.23 -3.18
CA ILE A 180 -8.31 -16.65 -2.26
C ILE A 180 -7.76 -17.69 -1.25
N ASP A 181 -8.55 -18.71 -0.92
CA ASP A 181 -8.14 -19.81 -0.04
C ASP A 181 -6.97 -20.65 -0.60
N PHE A 182 -6.75 -20.57 -1.92
CA PHE A 182 -5.67 -21.25 -2.63
C PHE A 182 -4.65 -20.25 -3.20
N ALA A 183 -4.71 -18.98 -2.79
CA ALA A 183 -3.75 -17.98 -3.23
C ALA A 183 -2.37 -18.28 -2.63
N GLU A 184 -1.34 -18.19 -3.46
CA GLU A 184 0.06 -18.32 -3.05
C GLU A 184 0.76 -16.98 -3.12
N MET A 185 1.75 -16.76 -2.25
CA MET A 185 2.62 -15.60 -2.38
C MET A 185 3.51 -15.74 -3.62
N ARG A 186 3.37 -14.80 -4.53
CA ARG A 186 4.22 -14.62 -5.70
C ARG A 186 5.21 -13.49 -5.41
N VAL A 187 6.43 -13.64 -5.91
CA VAL A 187 7.45 -12.60 -5.82
C VAL A 187 8.04 -12.37 -7.20
N VAL A 188 8.10 -11.10 -7.62
CA VAL A 188 8.65 -10.67 -8.90
C VAL A 188 9.65 -9.54 -8.68
N ILE A 189 10.60 -9.42 -9.61
CA ILE A 189 11.69 -8.44 -9.54
C ILE A 189 11.49 -7.42 -10.65
N GLY A 190 11.44 -6.15 -10.27
CA GLY A 190 11.45 -5.00 -11.16
C GLY A 190 12.82 -4.31 -11.19
N ASP A 191 12.94 -3.31 -12.05
CA ASP A 191 14.13 -2.48 -12.14
C ASP A 191 14.22 -1.46 -10.99
N ASN A 192 15.18 -0.54 -11.07
CA ASN A 192 15.37 0.48 -10.05
C ASN A 192 14.37 1.65 -10.09
N GLN A 193 13.42 1.60 -11.01
CA GLN A 193 12.34 2.57 -11.17
C GLN A 193 10.98 1.98 -10.79
N ALA A 194 10.94 0.83 -10.11
CA ALA A 194 9.72 0.08 -9.85
C ALA A 194 8.93 -0.22 -11.13
N ARG A 195 9.61 -0.55 -12.23
CA ARG A 195 9.01 -0.97 -13.50
C ARG A 195 9.43 -2.39 -13.83
N ASN A 196 8.83 -2.93 -14.88
CA ASN A 196 9.34 -4.12 -15.55
C ASN A 196 9.41 -5.36 -14.64
N PHE A 197 8.38 -5.57 -13.81
CA PHE A 197 8.35 -6.71 -12.89
C PHE A 197 8.20 -8.03 -13.66
N THR A 198 9.22 -8.88 -13.55
CA THR A 198 9.29 -10.22 -14.19
C THR A 198 10.04 -11.20 -13.26
N LYS A 199 10.10 -12.48 -13.66
CA LYS A 199 10.59 -13.64 -12.89
C LYS A 199 9.76 -13.94 -11.64
N LYS A 200 8.83 -14.88 -11.76
CA LYS A 200 8.08 -15.41 -10.62
C LYS A 200 8.95 -16.38 -9.83
N LEU A 201 9.31 -16.00 -8.61
CA LEU A 201 9.81 -16.93 -7.60
C LEU A 201 8.60 -17.40 -6.79
N PHE A 202 8.41 -18.72 -6.76
CA PHE A 202 7.52 -19.35 -5.80
C PHE A 202 8.27 -19.44 -4.49
N LEU A 203 7.78 -18.76 -3.45
CA LEU A 203 8.30 -18.97 -2.11
C LEU A 203 7.72 -20.30 -1.60
N LEU A 204 8.46 -21.40 -1.76
CA LEU A 204 8.12 -22.66 -1.12
C LEU A 204 8.41 -22.53 0.38
N LEU A 205 7.41 -22.07 1.13
CA LEU A 205 7.50 -21.93 2.56
C LEU A 205 7.40 -23.32 3.20
N LEU A 206 8.53 -23.96 3.50
CA LEU A 206 8.58 -25.12 4.40
C LEU A 206 8.35 -24.64 5.84
N LEU A 207 7.09 -24.36 6.21
CA LEU A 207 6.72 -24.17 7.62
C LEU A 207 6.24 -25.48 8.22
N GLN A 208 7.02 -26.01 9.16
CA GLN A 208 6.49 -26.89 10.20
C GLN A 208 5.45 -26.10 11.00
N THR A 209 4.24 -26.64 11.05
CA THR A 209 3.07 -26.02 11.67
C THR A 209 3.20 -25.93 13.19
N SER A 210 2.96 -24.76 13.74
CA SER A 210 2.23 -24.61 15.02
C SER A 210 1.30 -23.41 14.90
N ARG A 211 -0.01 -23.68 15.05
CA ARG A 211 -1.11 -22.72 14.95
C ARG A 211 -1.07 -21.74 16.12
N ASP A 212 -1.35 -20.47 15.83
CA ASP A 212 -2.19 -19.54 16.61
C ASP A 212 -1.68 -18.10 16.46
N CYS A 213 -2.42 -17.24 15.75
CA CYS A 213 -2.71 -15.87 16.19
C CYS A 213 -3.72 -15.17 15.27
N GLY A 214 -4.76 -14.58 15.86
CA GLY A 214 -5.64 -13.63 15.18
C GLY A 214 -4.93 -12.30 14.97
N ILE A 215 -5.08 -11.72 13.77
CA ILE A 215 -4.41 -10.48 13.37
C ILE A 215 -5.25 -9.29 13.86
N ALA A 216 -4.74 -8.57 14.85
CA ALA A 216 -5.08 -7.18 15.09
C ALA A 216 -4.00 -6.31 14.44
N LEU A 217 -4.36 -5.48 13.47
CA LEU A 217 -3.44 -4.55 12.81
C LEU A 217 -3.14 -3.37 13.75
N ARG A 218 -1.88 -3.26 14.21
CA ARG A 218 -1.32 -2.09 14.89
C ARG A 218 -0.08 -1.63 14.12
N TYR A 219 0.00 -0.34 13.80
CA TYR A 219 1.17 0.27 13.17
C TYR A 219 2.17 0.71 14.23
N TYR A 220 3.47 0.62 13.91
CA TYR A 220 4.57 0.85 14.84
C TYR A 220 5.69 1.68 14.18
N GLN A 221 5.96 2.88 14.70
CA GLN A 221 7.11 3.73 14.36
C GLN A 221 8.22 3.64 15.42
N ILE A 222 9.43 3.25 15.01
CA ILE A 222 10.65 3.30 15.84
C ILE A 222 11.43 4.57 15.46
N ILE A 223 11.58 5.49 16.40
CA ILE A 223 12.45 6.67 16.24
C ILE A 223 13.84 6.31 16.77
N PRO A 224 14.91 6.34 15.95
CA PRO A 224 16.27 6.19 16.46
C PRO A 224 16.61 7.35 17.40
N SER A 225 17.13 7.05 18.58
CA SER A 225 17.65 8.07 19.49
C SER A 225 18.87 8.75 18.87
N LEU A 226 18.87 10.08 18.84
CA LEU A 226 20.05 10.88 18.55
C LEU A 226 20.91 10.93 19.81
N LEU A 227 21.96 10.11 19.84
CA LEU A 227 23.17 10.29 20.66
C LEU A 227 24.40 9.90 19.83
#